data_AF-A0A349LSR5-F1
#
_entry.id   AF-A0A349LSR5-F1
#
_cell.length_a   1.000
_cell.length_b   1.000
_cell.length_c   1.000
_cell.angle_alpha   90.00
_cell.angle_beta   90.00
_cell.angle_gamma   90.00
#
_symmetry.space_group_name_H-M   'P 1'
#
loop_
_entity.id
_entity.type
_entity.pdbx_description
1 polymer ?
#
loop_
_entity_poly.entity_id
_entity_poly.type
_entity_poly.pdbx_seq_one_letter_code
_entity_poly.pdbx_strand_id
1 'polypeptide(L)'
;MALKQLELLVQVQQQREEKLQAQFVQAQQYLLQQQQKYQGLADYRVDYIRQTQQRGADGIYSRQFNQYLNFITKLDQALEQQNLHIQQAQRAVDQRRSAWMAMQKKRKAIEQLISREHEKIQFKHMRQEQKLSDEVAMQQFFRRLAQAS
;
A
#
# COMPACT_ATOMS: atom_id res chain seq x y z
N MET A 1 -5.74 22.79 -23.16
CA MET A 1 -4.93 21.60 -23.53
C MET A 1 -4.12 21.07 -22.35
N ALA A 2 -3.41 21.91 -21.58
CA ALA A 2 -2.58 21.45 -20.44
C ALA A 2 -3.35 20.73 -19.31
N LEU A 3 -4.53 21.21 -18.92
CA LEU A 3 -5.31 20.60 -17.82
C LEU A 3 -5.77 19.17 -18.15
N LYS A 4 -6.29 18.95 -19.36
CA LYS A 4 -6.71 17.62 -19.84
C LYS A 4 -5.54 16.62 -19.89
N GLN A 5 -4.32 17.10 -20.17
CA GLN A 5 -3.11 16.27 -20.12
C GLN A 5 -2.74 15.89 -18.68
N LEU A 6 -2.88 16.81 -17.70
CA LEU A 6 -2.67 16.52 -16.29
C LEU A 6 -3.72 15.54 -15.75
N GLU A 7 -4.98 15.69 -16.14
CA GLU A 7 -6.06 14.77 -15.77
C GLU A 7 -5.79 13.35 -16.29
N LEU A 8 -5.38 13.22 -17.56
CA LEU A 8 -4.96 11.93 -18.12
C LEU A 8 -3.75 11.35 -17.37
N LEU A 9 -2.78 12.19 -17.01
CA LEU A 9 -1.62 11.77 -16.25
C LEU A 9 -2.01 11.22 -14.87
N VAL A 10 -2.93 11.86 -14.15
CA VAL A 10 -3.44 11.34 -12.87
C VAL A 10 -4.11 9.98 -13.04
N GLN A 11 -4.93 9.80 -14.08
CA GLN A 11 -5.56 8.50 -14.34
C GLN A 11 -4.53 7.39 -14.60
N VAL A 12 -3.51 7.66 -15.42
CA VAL A 12 -2.41 6.71 -15.65
C VAL A 12 -1.65 6.43 -14.35
N GLN A 13 -1.43 7.47 -13.53
CA GLN A 13 -0.71 7.32 -12.27
C GLN A 13 -1.51 6.53 -11.23
N GLN A 14 -2.83 6.69 -11.19
CA GLN A 14 -3.75 5.93 -10.36
C GLN A 14 -3.69 4.43 -10.70
N GLN A 15 -3.78 4.07 -11.99
CA GLN A 15 -3.64 2.67 -12.42
C GLN A 15 -2.28 2.06 -12.05
N ARG A 16 -1.20 2.85 -12.12
CA ARG A 16 0.13 2.40 -11.69
C ARG A 16 0.22 2.24 -10.17
N GLU A 17 -0.41 3.13 -9.40
CA GLU A 17 -0.49 3.02 -7.95
C GLU A 17 -1.23 1.75 -7.53
N GLU A 18 -2.38 1.45 -8.15
CA GLU A 18 -3.17 0.24 -7.86
C GLU A 18 -2.35 -1.04 -8.09
N LYS A 19 -1.55 -1.09 -9.16
CA LYS A 19 -0.63 -2.22 -9.41
C LYS A 19 0.41 -2.35 -8.30
N LEU A 20 1.02 -1.24 -7.85
CA LEU A 20 2.00 -1.24 -6.77
C LEU A 20 1.37 -1.62 -5.43
N GLN A 21 0.15 -1.16 -5.17
CA GLN A 21 -0.63 -1.53 -3.99
C GLN A 21 -0.93 -3.03 -3.98
N ALA A 22 -1.37 -3.59 -5.11
CA ALA A 22 -1.61 -5.03 -5.25
C ALA A 22 -0.34 -5.85 -4.97
N GLN A 23 0.81 -5.42 -5.51
CA GLN A 23 2.10 -6.06 -5.23
C GLN A 23 2.49 -5.98 -3.74
N PHE A 24 2.24 -4.83 -3.10
CA PHE A 24 2.48 -4.68 -1.66
C PHE A 24 1.59 -5.61 -0.83
N VAL A 25 0.30 -5.73 -1.16
CA VAL A 25 -0.63 -6.65 -0.48
C VAL A 25 -0.18 -8.10 -0.66
N GLN A 26 0.18 -8.51 -1.88
CA GLN A 26 0.70 -9.85 -2.14
C GLN A 26 1.97 -10.15 -1.32
N ALA A 27 2.87 -9.17 -1.19
CA ALA A 27 4.07 -9.31 -0.37
C ALA A 27 3.76 -9.49 1.12
N GLN A 28 2.77 -8.77 1.65
CA GLN A 28 2.34 -8.94 3.04
C GLN A 28 1.73 -10.32 3.28
N GLN A 29 0.88 -10.79 2.35
CA GLN A 29 0.32 -12.15 2.41
C GLN A 29 1.42 -13.21 2.39
N TYR A 30 2.43 -13.03 1.52
CA TYR A 30 3.58 -13.94 1.47
C TYR A 30 4.39 -13.94 2.77
N LEU A 31 4.65 -12.77 3.36
CA LEU A 31 5.31 -12.66 4.67
C LEU A 31 4.54 -13.43 5.76
N LEU A 32 3.22 -13.23 5.82
CA LEU A 32 2.36 -13.93 6.78
C LEU A 32 2.45 -15.46 6.60
N GLN A 33 2.44 -15.94 5.36
CA GLN A 33 2.59 -17.37 5.06
C GLN A 33 3.96 -17.90 5.54
N GLN A 34 5.05 -17.15 5.39
CA GLN A 34 6.37 -17.58 5.89
C GLN A 34 6.40 -17.62 7.42
N GLN A 35 5.77 -16.65 8.08
CA GLN A 35 5.63 -16.63 9.54
C GLN A 35 4.80 -17.81 10.05
N GLN A 36 3.69 -18.15 9.38
CA GLN A 36 2.88 -19.31 9.72
C GLN A 36 3.65 -20.63 9.55
N LYS A 37 4.44 -20.78 8.48
CA LYS A 37 5.31 -21.96 8.29
C LYS A 37 6.34 -22.09 9.41
N TYR A 38 6.98 -20.99 9.79
CA TYR A 38 7.92 -20.97 10.91
C TYR A 38 7.24 -21.40 12.21
N GLN A 39 6.08 -20.83 12.51
CA GLN A 39 5.33 -21.18 13.72
C GLN A 39 4.96 -22.67 13.73
N GLY A 40 4.48 -23.22 12.61
CA GLY A 40 4.18 -24.64 12.50
C GLY A 40 5.39 -25.54 12.75
N LEU A 41 6.58 -25.17 12.25
CA LEU A 41 7.82 -25.90 12.53
C LEU A 41 8.23 -25.78 14.01
N ALA A 42 8.07 -24.60 14.61
CA ALA A 42 8.42 -24.34 16.01
C ALA A 42 7.52 -25.13 16.96
N ASP A 43 6.21 -25.12 16.71
CA ASP A 43 5.22 -25.88 17.48
C ASP A 43 5.50 -27.39 17.37
N TYR A 44 5.71 -27.87 16.15
CA TYR A 44 6.04 -29.28 15.91
C TYR A 44 7.31 -29.72 16.64
N ARG A 45 8.35 -28.87 16.67
CA ARG A 45 9.57 -29.13 17.43
C ARG A 45 9.29 -29.28 18.92
N VAL A 46 8.50 -28.38 19.51
CA VAL A 46 8.14 -28.44 20.94
C VAL A 46 7.40 -29.74 21.25
N ASP A 47 6.41 -30.09 20.44
CA ASP A 47 5.63 -31.32 20.61
C ASP A 47 6.50 -32.57 20.46
N TYR A 48 7.43 -32.58 19.50
CA TYR A 48 8.34 -33.69 19.27
C TYR A 48 9.30 -33.91 20.45
N ILE A 49 9.83 -32.83 21.05
CA ILE A 49 10.64 -32.88 22.28
C ILE A 49 9.82 -33.48 23.43
N ARG A 50 8.59 -32.97 23.64
CA ARG A 50 7.71 -33.44 24.73
C ARG A 50 7.40 -34.92 24.60
N GLN A 51 7.01 -35.39 23.42
CA GLN A 51 6.71 -36.80 23.16
C GLN A 51 7.93 -37.70 23.38
N THR A 52 9.12 -37.22 23.02
CA THR A 52 10.34 -38.00 23.22
C THR A 52 10.73 -38.09 24.69
N GLN A 53 10.58 -37.01 25.46
CA GLN A 53 10.82 -37.04 26.91
C GLN A 53 9.89 -38.02 27.63
N GLN A 54 8.60 -38.04 27.26
CA GLN A 54 7.62 -38.99 27.80
C GLN A 54 8.04 -40.44 27.54
N ARG A 55 8.42 -40.78 26.29
CA ARG A 55 8.91 -42.12 25.96
C ARG A 55 10.25 -42.46 26.62
N GLY A 56 11.08 -41.44 26.88
CA GLY A 56 12.37 -41.55 27.56
C GLY A 56 12.27 -42.01 29.01
N ALA A 57 11.22 -41.56 29.71
CA ALA A 57 10.94 -41.99 31.08
C ALA A 57 10.64 -43.49 31.20
N ASP A 58 10.16 -44.12 30.11
CA ASP A 58 9.82 -45.55 30.04
C ASP A 58 11.00 -46.45 29.63
N GLY A 59 12.22 -45.89 29.50
CA GLY A 59 13.45 -46.63 29.21
C GLY A 59 13.83 -46.67 27.72
N ILE A 60 14.47 -45.60 27.23
CA ILE A 60 14.96 -45.53 25.83
C ILE A 60 16.36 -46.15 25.67
N TYR A 61 16.49 -47.02 24.66
CA TYR A 61 17.77 -47.58 24.18
C TYR A 61 18.60 -46.54 23.40
N SER A 62 19.91 -46.46 23.62
CA SER A 62 20.84 -45.43 23.11
C SER A 62 20.76 -45.12 21.61
N ARG A 63 20.33 -46.08 20.77
CA ARG A 63 20.16 -45.89 19.32
C ARG A 63 19.00 -44.96 18.96
N GLN A 64 17.90 -45.01 19.70
CA GLN A 64 16.71 -44.17 19.47
C GLN A 64 16.99 -42.71 19.88
N PHE A 65 17.82 -42.50 20.90
CA PHE A 65 18.22 -41.17 21.35
C PHE A 65 19.04 -40.41 20.30
N ASN A 66 19.96 -41.10 19.59
CA ASN A 66 20.73 -40.50 18.49
C ASN A 66 19.83 -40.08 17.32
N GLN A 67 18.83 -40.88 16.96
CA GLN A 67 17.88 -40.54 15.90
C GLN A 67 17.05 -39.30 16.25
N TYR A 68 16.62 -39.20 17.51
CA TYR A 68 15.93 -38.04 18.04
C TYR A 68 16.78 -36.76 17.91
N LEU A 69 18.02 -36.77 18.39
CA LEU A 69 18.92 -35.61 18.32
C LEU A 69 19.12 -35.16 16.87
N ASN A 70 19.36 -36.11 15.96
CA ASN A 70 19.53 -35.80 14.54
C ASN A 70 18.29 -35.13 13.94
N PHE A 71 17.09 -35.54 14.33
CA PHE A 71 15.85 -34.93 13.82
C PHE A 71 15.62 -33.54 14.41
N ILE A 72 15.90 -33.32 15.70
CA ILE A 72 15.87 -31.99 16.31
C ILE A 72 16.84 -31.04 15.60
N THR A 73 18.07 -31.47 15.33
CA THR A 73 19.04 -30.65 14.58
C THR A 73 18.52 -30.28 13.20
N LYS A 74 17.84 -31.20 12.49
CA LYS A 74 17.22 -30.88 11.19
C LYS A 74 16.07 -29.87 11.32
N LEU A 75 15.25 -29.98 12.37
CA LEU A 75 14.18 -29.00 12.63
C LEU A 75 14.76 -27.62 12.95
N ASP A 76 15.84 -27.56 13.74
CA ASP A 76 16.53 -26.30 14.05
C ASP A 76 17.10 -25.64 12.77
N GLN A 77 17.76 -26.43 11.91
CA GLN A 77 18.23 -25.95 10.61
C GLN A 77 17.08 -25.45 9.71
N ALA A 78 15.94 -26.16 9.70
CA ALA A 78 14.78 -25.73 8.94
C ALA A 78 14.17 -24.43 9.49
N LEU A 79 14.14 -24.24 10.81
CA LEU A 79 13.70 -23.00 11.46
C LEU A 79 14.62 -21.83 11.11
N GLU A 80 15.94 -22.04 11.14
CA GLU A 80 16.91 -21.02 10.71
C GLU A 80 16.69 -20.61 9.25
N GLN A 81 16.52 -21.58 8.34
CA GLN A 81 16.23 -21.32 6.93
C GLN A 81 14.90 -20.58 6.74
N GLN A 82 13.85 -21.01 7.46
CA GLN A 82 12.54 -20.36 7.39
C GLN A 82 12.58 -18.93 7.94
N ASN A 83 13.40 -18.65 8.95
CA ASN A 83 13.64 -17.29 9.45
C ASN A 83 14.33 -16.41 8.40
N LEU A 84 15.28 -16.95 7.63
CA LEU A 84 15.88 -16.22 6.50
C LEU A 84 14.81 -15.87 5.43
N HIS A 85 13.88 -16.78 5.14
CA HIS A 85 12.76 -16.49 4.24
C HIS A 85 11.84 -15.39 4.77
N ILE A 86 11.56 -15.36 6.09
CA ILE A 86 10.80 -14.28 6.73
C ILE A 86 11.52 -12.94 6.56
N GLN A 87 12.83 -12.90 6.82
CA GLN A 87 13.61 -11.66 6.67
C GLN A 87 13.62 -11.16 5.21
N GLN A 88 13.75 -12.07 4.24
CA GLN A 88 13.67 -11.72 2.82
C GLN A 88 12.27 -11.19 2.45
N ALA A 89 11.21 -11.85 2.93
CA ALA A 89 9.84 -11.42 2.71
C ALA A 89 9.58 -10.03 3.32
N GLN A 90 10.08 -9.77 4.53
CA GLN A 90 9.97 -8.48 5.21
C GLN A 90 10.63 -7.36 4.40
N ARG A 91 11.87 -7.56 3.94
CA ARG A 91 12.56 -6.59 3.07
C ARG A 91 11.76 -6.30 1.79
N ALA A 92 11.16 -7.33 1.20
CA ALA A 92 10.35 -7.19 0.01
C ALA A 92 9.03 -6.42 0.27
N VAL A 93 8.42 -6.60 1.44
CA VAL A 93 7.27 -5.81 1.91
C VAL A 93 7.67 -4.34 2.03
N ASP A 94 8.79 -4.04 2.70
CA ASP A 94 9.24 -2.67 2.93
C ASP A 94 9.59 -1.96 1.62
N GLN A 95 10.25 -2.66 0.69
CA GLN A 95 10.55 -2.12 -0.65
C GLN A 95 9.28 -1.78 -1.42
N ARG A 96 8.29 -2.70 -1.46
CA ARG A 96 7.04 -2.49 -2.20
C ARG A 96 6.17 -1.42 -1.55
N ARG A 97 6.14 -1.35 -0.22
CA ARG A 97 5.48 -0.27 0.53
C ARG A 97 6.07 1.09 0.14
N SER A 98 7.39 1.18 0.10
CA SER A 98 8.11 2.42 -0.25
C SER A 98 7.80 2.86 -1.68
N ALA A 99 7.80 1.92 -2.64
CA ALA A 99 7.43 2.18 -4.02
C ALA A 99 5.97 2.66 -4.16
N TRP A 100 5.03 1.99 -3.49
CA TRP A 100 3.62 2.38 -3.48
C TRP A 100 3.42 3.79 -2.89
N MET A 101 4.02 4.07 -1.72
CA MET A 101 3.92 5.38 -1.06
C MET A 101 4.53 6.50 -1.91
N ALA A 102 5.67 6.25 -2.55
CA ALA A 102 6.29 7.22 -3.46
C ALA A 102 5.38 7.53 -4.66
N MET A 103 4.71 6.52 -5.21
CA MET A 103 3.76 6.69 -6.31
C MET A 103 2.54 7.50 -5.87
N GLN A 104 1.95 7.15 -4.72
CA GLN A 104 0.82 7.86 -4.16
C GLN A 104 1.13 9.33 -3.89
N LYS A 105 2.33 9.62 -3.35
CA LYS A 105 2.78 11.00 -3.13
C LYS A 105 2.85 11.80 -4.44
N LYS A 106 3.39 11.20 -5.50
CA LYS A 106 3.43 11.83 -6.84
C LYS A 106 2.03 12.08 -7.39
N ARG A 107 1.14 11.10 -7.31
CA ARG A 107 -0.26 11.24 -7.76
C ARG A 107 -0.98 12.39 -7.04
N LYS A 108 -0.90 12.41 -5.70
CA LYS A 108 -1.50 13.47 -4.85
C LYS A 108 -0.97 14.86 -5.18
N ALA A 109 0.33 14.99 -5.47
CA ALA A 109 0.91 16.26 -5.88
C ALA A 109 0.31 16.77 -7.21
N ILE A 110 0.07 15.87 -8.18
CA ILE A 110 -0.56 16.24 -9.45
C ILE A 110 -2.04 16.58 -9.25
N GLU A 111 -2.76 15.82 -8.42
CA GLU A 111 -4.17 16.13 -8.05
C GLU A 111 -4.29 17.55 -7.45
N GLN A 112 -3.37 17.93 -6.56
CA GLN A 112 -3.33 19.27 -5.98
C GLN A 112 -3.07 20.35 -7.05
N LEU A 113 -2.19 20.09 -8.02
CA LEU A 113 -1.95 21.02 -9.14
C LEU A 113 -3.20 21.19 -10.00
N ILE A 114 -3.90 20.10 -10.30
CA ILE A 114 -5.17 20.13 -11.06
C ILE A 114 -6.23 20.94 -10.32
N SER A 115 -6.41 20.72 -9.01
CA SER A 115 -7.35 21.49 -8.18
C SER A 115 -7.09 23.00 -8.29
N ARG A 116 -5.82 23.41 -8.14
CA ARG A 116 -5.42 24.82 -8.23
C ARG A 116 -5.68 25.42 -9.61
N GLU A 117 -5.48 24.66 -10.68
CA GLU A 117 -5.78 25.14 -12.03
C GLU A 117 -7.29 25.28 -12.26
N HIS A 118 -8.10 24.34 -11.76
CA HIS A 118 -9.57 24.47 -11.78
C HIS A 118 -10.03 25.71 -11.01
N GLU A 119 -9.51 25.95 -9.80
CA GLU A 119 -9.82 27.14 -9.00
C GLU A 119 -9.51 28.44 -9.76
N LYS A 120 -8.35 28.51 -10.43
CA LYS A 120 -7.98 29.69 -11.25
C LYS A 120 -8.94 29.90 -12.42
N ILE A 121 -9.36 28.82 -13.08
CA ILE A 121 -10.31 28.87 -14.20
C ILE A 121 -11.67 29.36 -13.69
N GLN A 122 -12.17 28.79 -12.59
CA GLN A 122 -13.43 29.20 -11.97
C GLN A 122 -13.40 30.68 -11.56
N PHE A 123 -12.32 31.13 -10.92
CA PHE A 123 -12.17 32.54 -10.55
C PHE A 123 -12.21 33.48 -11.77
N LYS A 124 -11.57 33.09 -12.88
CA LYS A 124 -11.63 33.89 -14.13
C LYS A 124 -13.04 33.94 -14.70
N HIS A 125 -13.76 32.82 -14.71
CA HIS A 125 -15.15 32.77 -15.18
C HIS A 125 -16.06 33.65 -14.31
N MET A 126 -15.98 33.52 -12.98
CA MET A 126 -16.76 34.36 -12.06
C MET A 126 -16.51 35.85 -12.29
N ARG A 127 -15.25 36.26 -12.52
CA ARG A 127 -14.91 37.66 -12.82
C ARG A 127 -15.48 38.13 -14.16
N GLN A 128 -15.50 37.27 -15.17
CA GLN A 128 -16.10 37.59 -16.48
C GLN A 128 -17.62 37.72 -16.38
N GLU A 129 -18.28 36.80 -15.67
CA GLU A 129 -19.73 36.83 -15.43
C GLU A 129 -20.14 38.07 -14.64
N GLN A 130 -19.40 38.42 -13.59
CA GLN A 130 -19.63 39.64 -12.82
C GLN A 130 -19.56 40.88 -13.72
N LYS A 131 -18.52 40.99 -14.55
CA LYS A 131 -18.37 42.12 -15.48
C LYS A 131 -19.55 42.23 -16.45
N LEU A 132 -19.98 41.10 -17.03
CA LEU A 132 -21.11 41.06 -17.95
C LEU A 132 -22.42 41.47 -17.25
N SER A 133 -22.64 40.98 -16.02
CA SER A 133 -23.79 41.35 -15.20
C SER A 133 -23.81 42.84 -14.89
N ASP A 134 -22.66 43.42 -14.53
CA ASP A 134 -22.53 44.86 -14.25
C ASP A 134 -22.81 45.69 -15.51
N GLU A 135 -22.30 45.28 -16.68
CA GLU A 135 -22.57 45.94 -17.97
C GLU A 135 -24.08 45.91 -18.30
N VAL A 136 -24.76 44.78 -18.11
CA VAL A 136 -26.21 44.66 -18.33
C VAL A 136 -26.99 45.53 -17.34
N ALA A 137 -26.62 45.53 -16.06
CA ALA A 137 -27.26 46.34 -15.03
C ALA A 137 -27.13 47.84 -15.35
N MET A 138 -25.94 48.30 -15.79
CA MET A 138 -25.71 49.68 -16.21
C MET A 138 -26.55 50.06 -17.44
N GLN A 139 -26.62 49.19 -18.46
CA GLN A 139 -27.47 49.46 -19.63
C GLN A 139 -28.96 49.58 -19.27
N GLN A 140 -29.46 48.71 -18.39
CA GLN A 140 -30.84 48.79 -17.91
C GLN A 140 -31.09 50.09 -17.12
N PHE A 141 -30.14 50.49 -16.28
CA PHE A 141 -30.22 51.75 -15.54
C PHE A 141 -30.31 52.96 -16.47
N PHE A 142 -29.44 53.05 -17.48
CA PHE A 142 -29.48 54.14 -18.46
C PHE A 142 -30.78 54.14 -19.29
N ARG A 143 -31.30 52.97 -19.67
CA ARG A 143 -32.60 52.88 -20.35
C ARG A 143 -33.75 53.41 -19.50
N ARG A 144 -33.77 53.10 -18.19
CA ARG A 144 -34.79 53.62 -17.27
C ARG A 144 -34.71 55.13 -17.11
N LEU A 145 -33.49 55.68 -17.00
CA LEU A 145 -33.30 57.14 -16.95
C LEU A 145 -33.82 57.84 -18.20
N ALA A 146 -33.52 57.29 -19.39
CA ALA A 146 -33.98 57.86 -20.65
C ALA A 146 -35.51 57.74 -20.87
N GLN A 147 -36.20 56.85 -20.15
CA GLN A 147 -37.67 56.72 -20.19
C GLN A 147 -38.39 57.57 -19.15
N ALA A 148 -37.67 58.05 -18.13
CA ALA A 148 -38.20 58.90 -17.06
C ALA A 148 -37.98 60.41 -17.30
N SER A 149 -37.37 60.77 -18.43
CA SER A 149 -37.18 62.15 -18.93
C SER A 149 -38.10 62.41 -20.12
#